data_AF-A0AAN8GAB0-F1
#
_entry.id   AF-A0AAN8GAB0-F1
#
_cell.length_a   1.000
_cell.length_b   1.000
_cell.length_c   1.000
_cell.angle_alpha   90.00
_cell.angle_beta   90.00
_cell.angle_gamma   90.00
#
_symmetry.space_group_name_H-M   'P 1'
#
loop_
_entity.id
_entity.type
_entity.pdbx_description
1 polymer ?
#
loop_
_entity_poly.entity_id
_entity_poly.type
_entity_poly.pdbx_seq_one_letter_code
_entity_poly.pdbx_strand_id
1 'polypeptide(L)'
;VDGGESSDERVGALEQTLQSIGERWRTVCEWAEVRAAQLDGLAELCGHTAEVFETLNEWLKEREHELLGLKSAHHLEDPDQVAEQVHKLQRAEAALEAEHGSFVRLSQLSCELVARLEKSNGAAANDVRRRLDTVTQRWDNLVARIEEHSRMLVQSGKADVRQLKDIVEPRTSSLANIEHGTKTDRVVKPNETSLKVTTLEALAAESETTSETEPEEPNNQVVERFLRHVAKLTAEMEPLRAWSATFTVSRKPDQVRKMISVCQEKLLQIKDQEAKVNRLQLELEHMHISSNLTAAQMKKANDAFEKFAKGWARIVTKISEAMNVLTGHDETDEESLVAKGIEQWIEGCDKVLTDLIKLSKDERTKRLTKLNQQLQLQDNNLSFIEKDPLKKAILKKGLDIVRKRMSAISEEGEPPSTSSSSKAEEDLNRELEGDWCTVGNVELLDKEVERAERAVETARNGNMSSETVEKAETRKAEMMERRRSTISALEKMKAAEDGLNR
;
A
#
# COMPACT_ATOMS: atom_id res chain seq x y z
N VAL A 1 47.14 -46.27 24.24
CA VAL A 1 47.00 -45.53 22.97
C VAL A 1 45.62 -44.91 22.99
N ASP A 2 45.39 -43.91 23.85
CA ASP A 2 44.04 -43.38 24.13
C ASP A 2 44.02 -41.85 24.32
N GLY A 3 45.12 -41.18 23.94
CA GLY A 3 45.23 -39.71 23.98
C GLY A 3 45.08 -39.03 22.62
N GLY A 4 45.00 -39.82 21.54
CA GLY A 4 44.96 -39.33 20.16
C GLY A 4 43.55 -38.96 19.70
N GLU A 5 42.56 -39.82 19.96
CA GLU A 5 41.17 -39.63 19.50
C GLU A 5 40.51 -38.39 20.16
N SER A 6 40.74 -38.16 21.46
CA SER A 6 40.27 -36.96 22.16
C SER A 6 40.93 -35.66 21.64
N SER A 7 42.13 -35.74 21.06
CA SER A 7 42.78 -34.56 20.48
C SER A 7 42.24 -34.24 19.10
N ASP A 8 41.94 -35.26 18.30
CA ASP A 8 41.42 -35.11 16.94
C ASP A 8 39.98 -34.58 16.93
N GLU A 9 39.14 -35.02 17.87
CA GLU A 9 37.79 -34.48 18.06
C GLU A 9 37.79 -32.99 18.43
N ARG A 10 38.73 -32.57 19.30
CA ARG A 10 38.90 -31.15 19.65
C ARG A 10 39.38 -30.31 18.47
N VAL A 11 40.25 -30.87 17.62
CA VAL A 11 40.72 -30.21 16.39
C VAL A 11 39.56 -30.07 15.40
N GLY A 12 38.76 -31.12 15.17
CA GLY A 12 37.58 -31.05 14.32
C GLY A 12 36.52 -30.04 14.80
N ALA A 13 36.30 -29.94 16.11
CA ALA A 13 35.40 -28.92 16.68
C ALA A 13 35.93 -27.49 16.48
N LEU A 14 37.25 -27.29 16.55
CA LEU A 14 37.88 -26.00 16.26
C LEU A 14 37.76 -25.65 14.77
N GLU A 15 37.96 -26.60 13.86
CA GLU A 15 37.80 -26.39 12.41
C GLU A 15 36.36 -26.01 12.05
N GLN A 16 35.36 -26.67 12.62
CA GLN A 16 33.94 -26.31 12.42
C GLN A 16 33.63 -24.91 12.96
N THR A 17 34.19 -24.55 14.11
CA THR A 17 34.02 -23.21 14.69
C THR A 17 34.69 -22.15 13.81
N LEU A 18 35.89 -22.43 13.30
CA LEU A 18 36.63 -21.55 12.40
C LEU A 18 35.87 -21.36 11.08
N GLN A 19 35.32 -22.44 10.52
CA GLN A 19 34.50 -22.38 9.31
C GLN A 19 33.24 -21.52 9.52
N SER A 20 32.53 -21.73 10.63
CA SER A 20 31.36 -20.93 11.01
C SER A 20 31.69 -19.44 11.16
N ILE A 21 32.82 -19.12 11.81
CA ILE A 21 33.30 -17.74 11.93
C ILE A 21 33.66 -17.17 10.54
N GLY A 22 34.33 -17.95 9.70
CA GLY A 22 34.69 -17.53 8.33
C GLY A 22 33.47 -17.25 7.45
N GLU A 23 32.42 -18.07 7.55
CA GLU A 23 31.15 -17.86 6.85
C GLU A 23 30.46 -16.59 7.33
N ARG A 24 30.36 -16.38 8.65
CA ARG A 24 29.79 -15.15 9.23
C ARG A 24 30.58 -13.91 8.82
N TRP A 25 31.91 -14.00 8.80
CA TRP A 25 32.78 -12.90 8.38
C TRP A 25 32.56 -12.54 6.90
N ARG A 26 32.43 -13.55 6.02
CA ARG A 26 32.11 -13.34 4.60
C ARG A 26 30.77 -12.61 4.45
N THR A 27 29.73 -13.04 5.16
CA THR A 27 28.42 -12.36 5.13
C THR A 27 28.51 -10.91 5.61
N VAL A 28 29.34 -10.62 6.63
CA VAL A 28 29.56 -9.24 7.09
C VAL A 28 30.28 -8.41 6.02
N CYS A 29 31.28 -8.96 5.34
CA CYS A 29 31.95 -8.29 4.23
C CYS A 29 30.98 -7.99 3.07
N GLU A 30 30.18 -8.97 2.66
CA GLU A 30 29.15 -8.79 1.61
C GLU A 30 28.15 -7.69 2.00
N TRP A 31 27.67 -7.70 3.26
CA TRP A 31 26.76 -6.66 3.75
C TRP A 31 27.41 -5.27 3.76
N ALA A 32 28.67 -5.17 4.16
CA ALA A 32 29.42 -3.92 4.18
C ALA A 32 29.63 -3.36 2.76
N GLU A 33 29.96 -4.21 1.79
CA GLU A 33 30.11 -3.83 0.38
C GLU A 33 28.78 -3.33 -0.21
N VAL A 34 27.69 -4.07 0.01
CA VAL A 34 26.34 -3.65 -0.41
C VAL A 34 25.96 -2.31 0.22
N ARG A 35 26.26 -2.12 1.51
CA ARG A 35 25.96 -0.86 2.21
C ARG A 35 26.82 0.30 1.70
N ALA A 36 28.10 0.07 1.42
CA ALA A 36 28.98 1.08 0.84
C ALA A 36 28.48 1.53 -0.54
N ALA A 37 28.14 0.58 -1.42
CA ALA A 37 27.58 0.88 -2.74
C ALA A 37 26.25 1.66 -2.66
N GLN A 38 25.40 1.38 -1.66
CA GLN A 38 24.17 2.15 -1.45
C GLN A 38 24.41 3.59 -1.02
N LEU A 39 25.46 3.86 -0.24
CA LEU A 39 25.79 5.18 0.28
C LEU A 39 26.61 6.03 -0.71
N ASP A 40 27.29 5.40 -1.66
CA ASP A 40 28.19 6.04 -2.61
C ASP A 40 27.49 7.15 -3.44
N GLY A 41 27.92 8.40 -3.30
CA GLY A 41 27.29 9.56 -3.97
C GLY A 41 25.87 9.93 -3.48
N LEU A 42 25.32 9.27 -2.46
CA LEU A 42 23.97 9.58 -1.95
C LEU A 42 23.93 10.96 -1.28
N ALA A 43 24.97 11.31 -0.52
CA ALA A 43 25.05 12.61 0.15
C ALA A 43 25.12 13.77 -0.84
N GLU A 44 25.87 13.59 -1.94
CA GLU A 44 25.96 14.57 -3.03
C GLU A 44 24.63 14.73 -3.74
N LEU A 45 23.93 13.62 -4.05
CA LEU A 45 22.61 13.67 -4.65
C LEU A 45 21.59 14.37 -3.74
N CYS A 46 21.60 14.10 -2.44
CA CYS A 46 20.78 14.81 -1.45
C CYS A 46 21.09 16.31 -1.44
N GLY A 47 22.37 16.68 -1.44
CA GLY A 47 22.83 18.07 -1.46
C GLY A 47 22.35 18.81 -2.70
N HIS A 48 22.64 18.27 -3.90
CA HIS A 48 22.21 18.86 -5.16
C HIS A 48 20.69 18.98 -5.25
N THR A 49 19.94 17.95 -4.85
CA THR A 49 18.47 18.00 -4.85
C THR A 49 17.96 19.11 -3.93
N ALA A 50 18.53 19.25 -2.73
CA ALA A 50 18.15 20.29 -1.79
C ALA A 50 18.48 21.70 -2.31
N GLU A 51 19.65 21.91 -2.91
CA GLU A 51 20.05 23.21 -3.47
C GLU A 51 19.12 23.66 -4.60
N VAL A 52 18.80 22.76 -5.54
CA VAL A 52 17.86 23.06 -6.64
C VAL A 52 16.46 23.29 -6.09
N PHE A 53 16.05 22.52 -5.07
CA PHE A 53 14.76 22.68 -4.41
C PHE A 53 14.62 24.06 -3.76
N GLU A 54 15.58 24.48 -2.93
CA GLU A 54 15.53 25.78 -2.25
C GLU A 54 15.56 26.94 -3.27
N THR A 55 16.42 26.84 -4.28
CA THR A 55 16.52 27.86 -5.34
C THR A 55 15.19 28.03 -6.07
N LEU A 56 14.54 26.94 -6.47
CA LEU A 56 13.27 26.99 -7.17
C LEU A 56 12.12 27.44 -6.25
N ASN A 57 12.15 27.09 -4.96
CA ASN A 57 11.13 27.53 -4.01
C ASN A 57 11.15 29.03 -3.76
N GLU A 58 12.34 29.63 -3.62
CA GLU A 58 12.48 31.08 -3.51
C GLU A 58 12.06 31.77 -4.81
N TRP A 59 12.47 31.25 -5.97
CA TRP A 59 12.00 31.77 -7.25
C TRP A 59 10.47 31.73 -7.39
N LEU A 60 9.84 30.59 -7.05
CA LEU A 60 8.39 30.43 -7.07
C LEU A 60 7.70 31.44 -6.15
N LYS A 61 8.26 31.65 -4.95
CA LYS A 61 7.71 32.60 -3.97
C LYS A 61 7.77 34.04 -4.48
N GLU A 62 8.87 34.43 -5.14
CA GLU A 62 8.98 35.74 -5.77
C GLU A 62 7.96 35.91 -6.91
N ARG A 63 7.80 34.90 -7.78
CA ARG A 63 6.84 34.97 -8.90
C ARG A 63 5.40 34.96 -8.44
N GLU A 64 5.07 34.13 -7.45
CA GLU A 64 3.75 34.12 -6.81
C GLU A 64 3.42 35.50 -6.25
N HIS A 65 4.39 36.17 -5.61
CA HIS A 65 4.23 37.52 -5.08
C HIS A 65 4.02 38.57 -6.18
N GLU A 66 4.78 38.50 -7.28
CA GLU A 66 4.60 39.39 -8.43
C GLU A 66 3.18 39.30 -9.01
N LEU A 67 2.61 38.09 -9.08
CA LEU A 67 1.25 37.87 -9.59
C LEU A 67 0.13 38.18 -8.60
N LEU A 68 0.39 38.37 -7.30
CA LEU A 68 -0.62 38.80 -6.33
C LEU A 68 -1.16 40.21 -6.63
N GLY A 69 -0.38 41.04 -7.33
CA GLY A 69 -0.76 42.40 -7.72
C GLY A 69 -1.64 42.50 -8.98
N LEU A 70 -2.05 41.38 -9.56
CA LEU A 70 -2.92 41.37 -10.74
C LEU A 70 -4.33 41.84 -10.40
N LYS A 71 -4.85 42.78 -11.19
CA LYS A 71 -6.19 43.37 -11.00
C LYS A 71 -7.18 42.74 -11.97
N SER A 72 -8.34 42.35 -11.45
CA SER A 72 -9.47 41.88 -12.28
C SER A 72 -9.83 42.92 -13.36
N ALA A 73 -10.24 42.43 -14.54
CA ALA A 73 -10.53 43.24 -15.72
C ALA A 73 -11.52 44.39 -15.49
N HIS A 74 -12.44 44.26 -14.53
CA HIS A 74 -13.41 45.30 -14.18
C HIS A 74 -12.79 46.52 -13.47
N HIS A 75 -11.63 46.37 -12.84
CA HIS A 75 -10.92 47.44 -12.12
C HIS A 75 -9.84 48.14 -12.96
N LEU A 76 -9.78 47.85 -14.27
CA LEU A 76 -8.84 48.44 -15.21
C LEU A 76 -9.56 49.51 -16.04
N GLU A 77 -9.52 50.76 -15.58
CA GLU A 77 -10.28 51.86 -16.20
C GLU A 77 -9.54 52.49 -17.39
N ASP A 78 -8.20 52.50 -17.35
CA ASP A 78 -7.36 53.13 -18.37
C ASP A 78 -6.60 52.10 -19.23
N PRO A 79 -6.39 52.38 -20.53
CA PRO A 79 -5.58 51.55 -21.43
C PRO A 79 -4.15 51.30 -20.94
N ASP A 80 -3.54 52.30 -20.28
CA ASP A 80 -2.18 52.18 -19.72
C ASP A 80 -2.11 51.17 -18.57
N GLN A 81 -3.17 51.09 -17.74
CA GLN A 81 -3.27 50.09 -16.68
C GLN A 81 -3.44 48.68 -17.25
N VAL A 82 -4.12 48.56 -18.39
CA VAL A 82 -4.26 47.28 -19.10
C VAL A 82 -2.92 46.86 -19.71
N ALA A 83 -2.21 47.78 -20.36
CA ALA A 83 -0.89 47.52 -20.91
C ALA A 83 0.13 47.11 -19.83
N GLU A 84 0.08 47.73 -18.64
CA GLU A 84 0.93 47.35 -17.50
C GLU A 84 0.64 45.93 -17.01
N GLN A 85 -0.64 45.52 -16.95
CA GLN A 85 -1.04 44.16 -16.57
C GLN A 85 -0.61 43.13 -17.62
N VAL A 86 -0.79 43.45 -18.91
CA VAL A 86 -0.32 42.59 -20.01
C VAL A 86 1.20 42.42 -19.96
N HIS A 87 1.97 43.49 -19.76
CA HIS A 87 3.42 43.40 -19.61
C HIS A 87 3.86 42.59 -18.38
N LYS A 88 3.14 42.66 -17.26
CA LYS A 88 3.40 41.84 -16.08
C LYS A 88 3.18 40.35 -16.37
N LEU A 89 2.09 40.01 -17.07
CA LEU A 89 1.81 38.63 -17.48
C LEU A 89 2.86 38.11 -18.46
N GLN A 90 3.21 38.89 -19.49
CA GLN A 90 4.26 38.53 -20.46
C GLN A 90 5.61 38.29 -19.79
N ARG A 91 5.99 39.14 -18.83
CA ARG A 91 7.23 38.95 -18.06
C ARG A 91 7.19 37.67 -17.23
N ALA A 92 6.07 37.39 -16.58
CA ALA A 92 5.90 36.19 -15.77
C ALA A 92 5.92 34.92 -16.63
N GLU A 93 5.29 34.94 -17.80
CA GLU A 93 5.29 33.83 -18.77
C GLU A 93 6.70 33.54 -19.30
N ALA A 94 7.42 34.59 -19.73
CA ALA A 94 8.81 34.43 -20.19
C ALA A 94 9.75 33.92 -19.08
N ALA A 95 9.55 34.38 -17.85
CA ALA A 95 10.32 33.91 -16.70
C ALA A 95 10.01 32.43 -16.37
N LEU A 96 8.75 32.01 -16.53
CA LEU A 96 8.32 30.63 -16.31
C LEU A 96 8.92 29.68 -17.36
N GLU A 97 8.96 30.09 -18.63
CA GLU A 97 9.63 29.32 -19.68
C GLU A 97 11.14 29.20 -19.42
N ALA A 98 11.78 30.27 -18.95
CA ALA A 98 13.21 30.25 -18.62
C ALA A 98 13.56 29.31 -17.46
N GLU A 99 12.73 29.26 -16.41
CA GLU A 99 12.95 28.40 -15.24
C GLU A 99 12.38 26.98 -15.38
N HIS A 100 11.68 26.68 -16.48
CA HIS A 100 11.15 25.34 -16.74
C HIS A 100 12.26 24.27 -16.72
N GLY A 101 13.47 24.62 -17.20
CA GLY A 101 14.64 23.75 -17.12
C GLY A 101 15.07 23.40 -15.69
N SER A 102 14.97 24.36 -14.76
CA SER A 102 15.26 24.16 -13.33
C SER A 102 14.24 23.24 -12.68
N PHE A 103 12.95 23.38 -13.02
CA PHE A 103 11.89 22.50 -12.56
C PHE A 103 12.06 21.06 -13.06
N VAL A 104 12.35 20.87 -14.35
CA VAL A 104 12.62 19.55 -14.93
C VAL A 104 13.83 18.90 -14.26
N ARG A 105 14.91 19.66 -14.02
CA ARG A 105 16.09 19.18 -13.30
C ARG A 105 15.75 18.73 -11.88
N LEU A 106 14.94 19.50 -11.15
CA LEU A 106 14.48 19.12 -9.81
C LEU A 106 13.70 17.81 -9.83
N SER A 107 12.79 17.64 -10.80
CA SER A 107 12.00 16.42 -10.95
C SER A 107 12.89 15.20 -11.19
N GLN A 108 13.88 15.31 -12.08
CA GLN A 108 14.83 14.24 -12.37
C GLN A 108 15.65 13.84 -11.14
N LEU A 109 16.25 14.81 -10.44
CA LEU A 109 17.02 14.58 -9.22
C LEU A 109 16.16 13.97 -8.11
N SER A 110 14.92 14.44 -7.95
CA SER A 110 13.98 13.91 -6.96
C SER A 110 13.60 12.46 -7.26
N CYS A 111 13.33 12.10 -8.53
CA CYS A 111 13.06 10.72 -8.93
C CYS A 111 14.25 9.80 -8.68
N GLU A 112 15.47 10.25 -9.00
CA GLU A 112 16.69 9.48 -8.75
C GLU A 112 16.90 9.27 -7.25
N LEU A 113 16.73 10.33 -6.44
CA LEU A 113 16.88 10.27 -5.00
C LEU A 113 15.85 9.34 -4.35
N VAL A 114 14.59 9.41 -4.79
CA VAL A 114 13.53 8.48 -4.37
C VAL A 114 13.91 7.04 -4.67
N ALA A 115 14.37 6.74 -5.89
CA ALA A 115 14.74 5.37 -6.28
C ALA A 115 15.89 4.81 -5.43
N ARG A 116 16.84 5.66 -5.02
CA ARG A 116 17.94 5.28 -4.13
C ARG A 116 17.49 5.09 -2.67
N LEU A 117 16.56 5.91 -2.21
CA LEU A 117 16.06 5.86 -0.83
C LEU A 117 15.01 4.76 -0.62
N GLU A 118 14.24 4.37 -1.62
CA GLU A 118 13.08 3.46 -1.50
C GLU A 118 13.42 2.14 -0.80
N LYS A 119 14.60 1.57 -1.08
CA LYS A 119 15.04 0.28 -0.51
C LYS A 119 15.64 0.39 0.89
N SER A 120 16.07 1.58 1.31
CA SER A 120 16.86 1.78 2.54
C SER A 120 16.14 2.65 3.58
N ASN A 121 15.34 3.61 3.13
CA ASN A 121 14.61 4.56 3.96
C ASN A 121 13.37 5.09 3.21
N GLY A 122 12.28 4.31 3.25
CA GLY A 122 11.01 4.66 2.61
C GLY A 122 10.39 5.96 3.15
N ALA A 123 10.61 6.30 4.43
CA ALA A 123 10.12 7.56 5.00
C ALA A 123 10.78 8.78 4.34
N ALA A 124 12.10 8.74 4.15
CA ALA A 124 12.82 9.81 3.45
C ALA A 124 12.43 9.88 1.96
N ALA A 125 12.22 8.74 1.30
CA ALA A 125 11.73 8.71 -0.07
C ALA A 125 10.34 9.38 -0.21
N ASN A 126 9.43 9.10 0.73
CA ASN A 126 8.10 9.72 0.75
C ASN A 126 8.16 11.24 1.01
N ASP A 127 9.08 11.70 1.86
CA ASP A 127 9.29 13.14 2.11
C ASP A 127 9.74 13.86 0.82
N VAL A 128 10.66 13.27 0.05
CA VAL A 128 11.10 13.82 -1.25
C VAL A 128 9.94 13.89 -2.24
N ARG A 129 9.10 12.86 -2.34
CA ARG A 129 7.90 12.89 -3.21
C ARG A 129 6.95 14.03 -2.82
N ARG A 130 6.62 14.13 -1.53
CA ARG A 130 5.72 15.18 -1.01
C ARG A 130 6.25 16.58 -1.30
N ARG A 131 7.55 16.79 -1.16
CA ARG A 131 8.22 18.06 -1.47
C ARG A 131 8.11 18.39 -2.96
N LEU A 132 8.40 17.42 -3.84
CA LEU A 132 8.26 17.58 -5.29
C LEU A 132 6.81 17.87 -5.70
N ASP A 133 5.83 17.16 -5.11
CA ASP A 133 4.40 17.38 -5.37
C ASP A 133 3.97 18.80 -4.98
N THR A 134 4.48 19.30 -3.85
CA THR A 134 4.21 20.66 -3.38
C THR A 134 4.74 21.70 -4.38
N VAL A 135 5.97 21.52 -4.87
CA VAL A 135 6.57 22.42 -5.87
C VAL A 135 5.82 22.35 -7.20
N THR A 136 5.46 21.14 -7.64
CA THR A 136 4.69 20.91 -8.87
C THR A 136 3.33 21.60 -8.79
N GLN A 137 2.61 21.45 -7.69
CA GLN A 137 1.32 22.10 -7.49
C GLN A 137 1.44 23.64 -7.51
N ARG A 138 2.49 24.20 -6.90
CA ARG A 138 2.75 25.64 -6.91
C ARG A 138 3.05 26.15 -8.33
N TRP A 139 3.86 25.40 -9.07
CA TRP A 139 4.15 25.68 -10.47
C TRP A 139 2.88 25.67 -11.34
N ASP A 140 2.07 24.62 -11.23
CA ASP A 140 0.82 24.48 -11.99
C ASP A 140 -0.18 25.61 -11.66
N ASN A 141 -0.28 25.98 -10.37
CA ASN A 141 -1.11 27.11 -9.95
C ASN A 141 -0.63 28.43 -10.56
N LEU A 142 0.67 28.62 -10.70
CA LEU A 142 1.25 29.82 -11.31
C LEU A 142 0.88 29.88 -12.80
N VAL A 143 1.05 28.77 -13.52
CA VAL A 143 0.65 28.63 -14.93
C VAL A 143 -0.85 28.93 -15.10
N ALA A 144 -1.71 28.26 -14.34
CA ALA A 144 -3.15 28.44 -14.42
C ALA A 144 -3.58 29.90 -14.13
N ARG A 145 -2.91 30.58 -13.18
CA ARG A 145 -3.18 31.99 -12.89
C ARG A 145 -2.78 32.92 -14.04
N ILE A 146 -1.63 32.67 -14.68
CA ILE A 146 -1.19 33.45 -15.84
C ILE A 146 -2.18 33.26 -16.99
N GLU A 147 -2.55 32.02 -17.30
CA GLU A 147 -3.50 31.68 -18.36
C GLU A 147 -4.88 32.30 -18.11
N GLU A 148 -5.42 32.17 -16.89
CA GLU A 148 -6.74 32.70 -16.56
C GLU A 148 -6.78 34.24 -16.65
N HIS A 149 -5.73 34.92 -16.17
CA HIS A 149 -5.68 36.37 -16.23
C HIS A 149 -5.46 36.89 -17.66
N SER A 150 -4.66 36.17 -18.46
CA SER A 150 -4.51 36.43 -19.90
C SER A 150 -5.86 36.28 -20.63
N ARG A 151 -6.57 35.17 -20.37
CA ARG A 151 -7.90 34.90 -20.91
C ARG A 151 -8.92 35.97 -20.53
N MET A 152 -8.97 36.37 -19.25
CA MET A 152 -9.87 37.44 -18.78
C MET A 152 -9.61 38.78 -19.48
N LEU A 153 -8.34 39.16 -19.65
CA LEU A 153 -7.96 40.42 -20.32
C LEU A 153 -8.39 40.42 -21.79
N VAL A 154 -8.19 39.32 -22.50
CA VAL A 154 -8.62 39.14 -23.90
C VAL A 154 -10.15 39.18 -24.02
N GLN A 155 -10.88 38.47 -23.16
CA GLN A 155 -12.36 38.41 -23.20
C GLN A 155 -13.02 39.74 -22.83
N SER A 156 -12.37 40.55 -22.00
CA SER A 156 -12.88 41.89 -21.65
C SER A 156 -12.77 42.92 -22.78
N GLY A 157 -12.12 42.58 -23.90
CA GLY A 157 -11.89 43.48 -25.04
C GLY A 157 -10.91 44.63 -24.76
N LYS A 158 -10.23 44.61 -23.59
CA LYS A 158 -9.31 45.66 -23.14
C LYS A 158 -7.87 45.45 -23.63
N ALA A 159 -7.48 44.22 -23.97
CA ALA A 159 -6.19 43.91 -24.59
C ALA A 159 -6.41 43.47 -26.05
N ASP A 160 -5.75 44.15 -27.00
CA ASP A 160 -5.80 43.77 -28.42
C ASP A 160 -4.99 42.49 -28.64
N VAL A 161 -5.57 41.50 -29.34
CA VAL A 161 -4.96 40.18 -29.63
C VAL A 161 -3.60 40.33 -30.32
N ARG A 162 -3.36 41.45 -31.01
CA ARG A 162 -2.07 41.78 -31.64
C ARG A 162 -0.95 42.10 -30.65
N GLN A 163 -1.26 42.68 -29.48
CA GLN A 163 -0.26 42.94 -28.43
C GLN A 163 0.17 41.65 -27.71
N LEU A 164 -0.65 40.60 -27.79
CA LEU A 164 -0.33 39.23 -27.38
C LEU A 164 0.26 38.39 -28.54
N LYS A 165 0.32 38.91 -29.78
CA LYS A 165 0.78 38.16 -30.96
C LYS A 165 2.30 38.28 -31.21
N ASP A 166 2.99 39.22 -30.57
CA ASP A 166 4.47 39.27 -30.54
C ASP A 166 5.10 38.05 -29.82
N ILE A 167 4.26 37.12 -29.36
CA ILE A 167 4.62 35.89 -28.65
C ILE A 167 5.07 34.75 -29.60
N VAL A 168 4.88 34.84 -30.92
CA VAL A 168 5.03 33.64 -31.79
C VAL A 168 6.04 33.76 -32.95
N GLU A 169 6.65 34.91 -33.25
CA GLU A 169 7.74 34.95 -34.24
C GLU A 169 9.11 34.65 -33.59
N PRO A 170 9.78 33.53 -33.92
CA PRO A 170 11.14 33.29 -33.45
C PRO A 170 12.07 34.25 -34.20
N ARG A 171 12.74 35.16 -33.48
CA ARG A 171 13.91 35.89 -33.98
C ARG A 171 15.06 34.92 -34.25
N THR A 172 14.97 34.17 -35.35
CA THR A 172 16.06 33.42 -35.95
C THR A 172 16.88 34.36 -36.83
N SER A 173 17.57 35.31 -36.21
CA SER A 173 18.56 36.13 -36.92
C SER A 173 19.59 36.70 -35.96
N SER A 174 20.39 35.81 -35.36
CA SER A 174 21.79 36.01 -34.99
C SER A 174 22.18 34.94 -33.98
N LEU A 175 22.81 33.86 -34.43
CA LEU A 175 23.78 33.05 -33.70
C LEU A 175 24.29 31.93 -34.65
N ALA A 176 24.70 32.33 -35.86
CA ALA A 176 25.64 31.57 -36.66
C ALA A 176 26.99 32.24 -36.47
N ASN A 177 27.70 31.87 -35.41
CA ASN A 177 29.16 31.92 -35.28
C ASN A 177 29.53 31.50 -33.86
N ILE A 178 30.04 30.27 -33.75
CA ILE A 178 31.26 29.84 -33.05
C ILE A 178 31.08 28.35 -32.76
N GLU A 179 31.47 27.53 -33.74
CA GLU A 179 32.06 26.23 -33.45
C GLU A 179 33.44 26.46 -32.84
N HIS A 180 33.85 25.63 -31.88
CA HIS A 180 35.16 24.95 -31.72
C HIS A 180 35.19 24.37 -30.30
N GLY A 181 34.90 23.07 -30.11
CA GLY A 181 35.91 22.00 -30.05
C GLY A 181 36.05 21.55 -28.59
N THR A 182 35.60 20.36 -28.19
CA THR A 182 36.42 19.15 -28.08
C THR A 182 35.56 17.87 -28.07
N LYS A 183 36.11 16.78 -28.63
CA LYS A 183 35.53 15.43 -28.73
C LYS A 183 35.99 14.54 -27.55
N THR A 184 35.09 13.71 -27.02
CA THR A 184 35.23 12.27 -26.64
C THR A 184 33.90 11.77 -26.04
N ASP A 185 33.03 11.02 -26.76
CA ASP A 185 32.80 9.55 -26.74
C ASP A 185 32.50 8.99 -25.31
N ARG A 186 31.36 8.37 -24.92
CA ARG A 186 30.44 7.40 -25.56
C ARG A 186 29.03 7.35 -24.92
N VAL A 187 28.01 7.40 -25.79
CA VAL A 187 26.74 6.64 -25.88
C VAL A 187 26.09 6.02 -24.61
N VAL A 188 24.98 6.64 -24.16
CA VAL A 188 23.70 5.98 -23.81
C VAL A 188 22.57 6.90 -24.28
N LYS A 189 21.65 6.40 -25.12
CA LYS A 189 20.49 7.14 -25.63
C LYS A 189 19.41 7.27 -24.55
N PRO A 190 18.96 8.49 -24.17
CA PRO A 190 17.68 8.68 -23.49
C PRO A 190 16.56 8.91 -24.52
N ASN A 191 15.41 8.30 -24.26
CA ASN A 191 14.16 8.54 -24.99
C ASN A 191 13.79 10.03 -24.88
N GLU A 192 13.75 10.72 -26.01
CA GLU A 192 13.09 12.01 -26.12
C GLU A 192 11.57 11.80 -26.12
N THR A 193 10.95 11.88 -24.94
CA THR A 193 9.55 12.30 -24.83
C THR A 193 9.54 13.79 -24.56
N SER A 194 9.81 14.56 -25.62
CA SER A 194 9.51 15.99 -25.65
C SER A 194 7.99 16.12 -25.66
N LEU A 195 7.43 16.51 -24.52
CA LEU A 195 6.09 17.07 -24.43
C LEU A 195 6.06 18.29 -25.34
N LYS A 196 5.47 18.13 -26.52
CA LYS A 196 5.11 19.27 -27.35
C LYS A 196 4.04 20.05 -26.59
N VAL A 197 4.43 21.22 -26.09
CA VAL A 197 3.48 22.27 -25.75
C VAL A 197 2.64 22.50 -26.99
N THR A 198 1.34 22.25 -26.90
CA THR A 198 0.37 22.59 -27.93
C THR A 198 0.30 24.11 -27.99
N THR A 199 1.17 24.73 -28.77
CA THR A 199 1.09 26.16 -29.06
C THR A 199 -0.25 26.47 -29.75
N LEU A 200 -0.79 27.65 -29.44
CA LEU A 200 -2.05 28.20 -29.94
C LEU A 200 -2.18 28.18 -31.49
N GLU A 201 -1.09 27.93 -32.22
CA GLU A 201 -1.04 27.77 -33.67
C GLU A 201 -1.80 26.54 -34.18
N ALA A 202 -1.83 25.44 -33.42
CA ALA A 202 -2.57 24.23 -33.82
C ALA A 202 -4.10 24.41 -33.74
N LEU A 203 -4.58 25.45 -33.06
CA LEU A 203 -6.00 25.83 -33.00
C LEU A 203 -6.37 26.93 -34.00
N ALA A 204 -5.40 27.69 -34.50
CA ALA A 204 -5.63 28.73 -35.51
C ALA A 204 -5.59 28.20 -36.95
N ALA A 205 -4.88 27.09 -37.21
CA ALA A 205 -4.67 26.57 -38.57
C ALA A 205 -5.87 25.78 -39.17
N GLU A 206 -6.97 25.56 -38.43
CA GLU A 206 -8.24 25.09 -39.02
C GLU A 206 -9.37 26.12 -38.88
N SER A 207 -9.03 27.40 -38.61
CA SER A 207 -9.99 28.51 -38.60
C SER A 207 -9.62 29.59 -39.62
N GLU A 208 -9.31 29.19 -40.85
CA GLU A 208 -9.43 30.09 -42.00
C GLU A 208 -10.78 29.86 -42.69
N THR A 209 -11.44 30.98 -43.02
CA THR A 209 -12.83 31.16 -43.52
C THR A 209 -13.87 31.15 -42.37
N THR A 210 -14.51 32.24 -41.96
CA THR A 210 -14.95 33.45 -42.66
C THR A 210 -15.18 34.60 -41.66
N SER A 211 -14.48 35.72 -41.82
CA SER A 211 -15.04 37.03 -41.48
C SER A 211 -15.84 37.46 -42.70
N GLU A 212 -17.17 37.49 -42.59
CA GLU A 212 -18.09 38.37 -43.31
C GLU A 212 -19.54 37.93 -43.00
N THR A 213 -20.39 38.92 -42.76
CA THR A 213 -21.83 38.85 -42.51
C THR A 213 -22.57 37.89 -43.47
N GLU A 214 -23.16 36.78 -43.01
CA GLU A 214 -23.99 35.87 -43.83
C GLU A 214 -25.00 35.09 -42.93
N PRO A 215 -26.12 34.57 -43.50
CA PRO A 215 -27.41 34.32 -42.84
C PRO A 215 -27.47 33.00 -42.07
N GLU A 216 -28.56 32.78 -41.31
CA GLU A 216 -28.79 31.56 -40.53
C GLU A 216 -28.48 30.26 -41.31
N GLU A 217 -27.48 29.49 -40.88
CA GLU A 217 -27.20 28.16 -41.42
C GLU A 217 -28.43 27.26 -41.19
N PRO A 218 -28.92 26.53 -42.21
CA PRO A 218 -30.06 25.65 -42.03
C PRO A 218 -29.71 24.52 -41.04
N ASN A 219 -30.59 24.27 -40.05
CA ASN A 219 -30.38 23.31 -38.94
C ASN A 219 -29.91 21.91 -39.36
N ASN A 220 -30.23 21.49 -40.58
CA ASN A 220 -29.79 20.21 -41.12
C ASN A 220 -28.26 20.16 -41.36
N GLN A 221 -27.63 21.30 -41.65
CA GLN A 221 -26.20 21.42 -41.92
C GLN A 221 -25.37 21.29 -40.63
N VAL A 222 -25.89 21.77 -39.50
CA VAL A 222 -25.28 21.67 -38.18
C VAL A 222 -25.17 20.21 -37.73
N VAL A 223 -26.25 19.44 -37.86
CA VAL A 223 -26.26 18.00 -37.53
C VAL A 223 -25.35 17.21 -38.46
N GLU A 224 -25.37 17.49 -39.76
CA GLU A 224 -24.48 16.81 -40.72
C GLU A 224 -23.00 17.16 -40.51
N ARG A 225 -22.68 18.34 -39.99
CA ARG A 225 -21.32 18.72 -39.57
C ARG A 225 -20.89 17.90 -38.35
N PHE A 226 -21.73 17.84 -37.31
CA PHE A 226 -21.48 17.03 -36.12
C PHE A 226 -21.26 15.54 -36.46
N LEU A 227 -22.13 14.97 -37.30
CA LEU A 227 -22.00 13.57 -37.73
C LEU A 227 -20.69 13.30 -38.48
N ARG A 228 -20.22 14.26 -39.28
CA ARG A 228 -18.89 14.18 -39.91
C ARG A 228 -17.76 14.21 -38.89
N HIS A 229 -17.85 15.06 -37.86
CA HIS A 229 -16.86 15.09 -36.78
C HIS A 229 -16.82 13.77 -36.01
N VAL A 230 -17.98 13.22 -35.65
CA VAL A 230 -18.09 11.90 -35.00
C VAL A 230 -17.49 10.81 -35.88
N ALA A 231 -17.78 10.81 -37.18
CA ALA A 231 -17.24 9.82 -38.11
C ALA A 231 -15.71 9.95 -38.29
N LYS A 232 -15.18 11.18 -38.39
CA LYS A 232 -13.74 11.46 -38.47
C LYS A 232 -13.03 10.94 -37.22
N LEU A 233 -13.51 11.29 -36.03
CA LEU A 233 -12.89 10.84 -34.78
C LEU A 233 -13.01 9.32 -34.61
N THR A 234 -14.16 8.73 -34.98
CA THR A 234 -14.33 7.27 -34.97
C THR A 234 -13.27 6.58 -35.84
N ALA A 235 -12.96 7.13 -37.02
CA ALA A 235 -11.94 6.59 -37.91
C ALA A 235 -10.52 6.79 -37.36
N GLU A 236 -10.22 7.96 -36.80
CA GLU A 236 -8.93 8.25 -36.13
C GLU A 236 -8.67 7.29 -34.95
N MET A 237 -9.72 6.86 -34.27
CA MET A 237 -9.68 5.94 -33.14
C MET A 237 -9.61 4.45 -33.50
N GLU A 238 -9.78 4.08 -34.76
CA GLU A 238 -9.79 2.68 -35.19
C GLU A 238 -8.51 1.91 -34.80
N PRO A 239 -7.29 2.48 -34.86
CA PRO A 239 -6.08 1.78 -34.40
C PRO A 239 -6.11 1.42 -32.91
N LEU A 240 -6.62 2.32 -32.05
CA LEU A 240 -6.80 2.06 -30.62
C LEU A 240 -7.90 1.04 -30.36
N ARG A 241 -8.95 1.04 -31.19
CA ARG A 241 -10.03 0.05 -31.13
C ARG A 241 -9.55 -1.34 -31.54
N ALA A 242 -8.76 -1.44 -32.60
CA ALA A 242 -8.17 -2.70 -33.06
C ALA A 242 -7.18 -3.25 -32.02
N TRP A 243 -6.38 -2.37 -31.41
CA TRP A 243 -5.51 -2.73 -30.30
C TRP A 243 -6.32 -3.26 -29.11
N SER A 244 -7.34 -2.55 -28.63
CA SER A 244 -8.11 -2.97 -27.45
C SER A 244 -8.84 -4.32 -27.65
N ALA A 245 -9.21 -4.62 -28.90
CA ALA A 245 -9.82 -5.90 -29.27
C ALA A 245 -8.84 -7.08 -29.28
N THR A 246 -7.56 -6.84 -29.57
CA THR A 246 -6.55 -7.89 -29.78
C THR A 246 -5.55 -8.01 -28.63
N PHE A 247 -5.42 -6.97 -27.81
CA PHE A 247 -4.44 -6.90 -26.74
C PHE A 247 -4.81 -7.77 -25.54
N THR A 248 -3.88 -8.64 -25.15
CA THR A 248 -3.99 -9.56 -24.01
C THR A 248 -2.80 -9.39 -23.08
N VAL A 249 -3.05 -9.28 -21.77
CA VAL A 249 -2.01 -9.06 -20.77
C VAL A 249 -1.29 -10.36 -20.38
N SER A 250 0.05 -10.34 -20.37
CA SER A 250 0.91 -11.42 -19.90
C SER A 250 1.59 -11.01 -18.59
N ARG A 251 1.54 -11.89 -17.59
CA ARG A 251 2.17 -11.70 -16.27
C ARG A 251 3.62 -12.23 -16.21
N LYS A 252 4.20 -12.62 -17.36
CA LYS A 252 5.56 -13.18 -17.39
C LYS A 252 6.59 -12.08 -17.11
N PRO A 253 7.52 -12.24 -16.14
CA PRO A 253 8.42 -11.17 -15.70
C PRO A 253 9.27 -10.53 -16.80
N ASP A 254 9.67 -11.33 -17.80
CA ASP A 254 10.44 -10.92 -18.97
C ASP A 254 9.61 -10.07 -19.97
N GLN A 255 8.29 -10.18 -19.92
CA GLN A 255 7.37 -9.46 -20.82
C GLN A 255 6.70 -8.25 -20.16
N VAL A 256 6.51 -8.25 -18.84
CA VAL A 256 5.81 -7.19 -18.09
C VAL A 256 6.36 -5.80 -18.42
N ARG A 257 7.69 -5.61 -18.43
CA ARG A 257 8.29 -4.30 -18.75
C ARG A 257 7.93 -3.82 -20.16
N LYS A 258 7.97 -4.72 -21.15
CA LYS A 258 7.59 -4.40 -22.54
C LYS A 258 6.10 -4.05 -22.63
N MET A 259 5.27 -4.76 -21.89
CA MET A 259 3.83 -4.54 -21.87
C MET A 259 3.43 -3.23 -21.19
N ILE A 260 4.09 -2.87 -20.09
CA ILE A 260 3.94 -1.56 -19.44
C ILE A 260 4.27 -0.46 -20.43
N SER A 261 5.38 -0.57 -21.17
CA SER A 261 5.76 0.42 -22.18
C SER A 261 4.72 0.55 -23.29
N VAL A 262 4.16 -0.56 -23.79
CA VAL A 262 3.06 -0.53 -24.78
C VAL A 262 1.81 0.13 -24.19
N CYS A 263 1.42 -0.23 -22.97
CA CYS A 263 0.26 0.38 -22.31
C CYS A 263 0.46 1.88 -22.06
N GLN A 264 1.65 2.31 -21.66
CA GLN A 264 1.99 3.73 -21.49
C GLN A 264 1.91 4.50 -22.81
N GLU A 265 2.38 3.93 -23.92
CA GLU A 265 2.22 4.52 -25.25
C GLU A 265 0.73 4.69 -25.61
N LYS A 266 -0.09 3.67 -25.34
CA LYS A 266 -1.54 3.73 -25.63
C LYS A 266 -2.29 4.66 -24.70
N LEU A 267 -1.90 4.78 -23.44
CA LEU A 267 -2.43 5.79 -22.52
C LEU A 267 -2.16 7.21 -23.03
N LEU A 268 -0.97 7.47 -23.57
CA LEU A 268 -0.66 8.78 -24.14
C LEU A 268 -1.54 9.07 -25.37
N GLN A 269 -1.76 8.08 -26.24
CA GLN A 269 -2.67 8.22 -27.39
C GLN A 269 -4.12 8.44 -26.94
N ILE A 270 -4.58 7.75 -25.88
CA ILE A 270 -5.92 7.96 -25.32
C ILE A 270 -6.03 9.39 -24.77
N LYS A 271 -5.05 9.87 -24.01
CA LYS A 271 -5.04 11.24 -23.48
C LYS A 271 -5.10 12.31 -24.58
N ASP A 272 -4.41 12.09 -25.69
CA ASP A 272 -4.48 12.98 -26.86
C ASP A 272 -5.89 13.01 -27.49
N GLN A 273 -6.52 11.84 -27.62
CA GLN A 273 -7.87 11.74 -28.20
C GLN A 273 -8.97 12.22 -27.25
N GLU A 274 -8.75 12.18 -25.93
CA GLU A 274 -9.70 12.64 -24.90
C GLU A 274 -10.09 14.11 -25.09
N ALA A 275 -9.14 14.97 -25.47
CA ALA A 275 -9.44 16.38 -25.77
C ALA A 275 -10.42 16.53 -26.93
N LYS A 276 -10.29 15.70 -27.98
CA LYS A 276 -11.20 15.69 -29.14
C LYS A 276 -12.58 15.11 -28.79
N VAL A 277 -12.62 14.09 -27.93
CA VAL A 277 -13.88 13.52 -27.40
C VAL A 277 -14.65 14.58 -26.60
N ASN A 278 -13.96 15.31 -25.72
CA ASN A 278 -14.56 16.39 -24.93
C ASN A 278 -15.09 17.52 -25.83
N ARG A 279 -14.37 17.85 -26.91
CA ARG A 279 -14.85 18.83 -27.90
C ARG A 279 -16.13 18.38 -28.60
N LEU A 280 -16.23 17.11 -29.01
CA LEU A 280 -17.48 16.56 -29.54
C LEU A 280 -18.62 16.60 -28.52
N GLN A 281 -18.35 16.34 -27.24
CA GLN A 281 -19.36 16.44 -26.20
C GLN A 281 -19.89 17.87 -26.04
N LEU A 282 -19.00 18.87 -26.06
CA LEU A 282 -19.38 20.28 -26.03
C LEU A 282 -20.17 20.71 -27.28
N GLU A 283 -19.80 20.22 -28.48
CA GLU A 283 -20.59 20.45 -29.70
C GLU A 283 -22.01 19.88 -29.57
N LEU A 284 -22.13 18.69 -28.97
CA LEU A 284 -23.44 18.07 -28.70
C LEU A 284 -24.26 18.92 -27.72
N GLU A 285 -23.66 19.36 -26.61
CA GLU A 285 -24.32 20.22 -25.62
C GLU A 285 -24.78 21.55 -26.23
N HIS A 286 -23.95 22.18 -27.07
CA HIS A 286 -24.32 23.40 -27.79
C HIS A 286 -25.51 23.18 -28.73
N MET A 287 -25.58 22.02 -29.41
CA MET A 287 -26.76 21.66 -30.20
C MET A 287 -28.03 21.47 -29.34
N HIS A 288 -27.91 20.95 -28.11
CA HIS A 288 -29.05 20.84 -27.18
C HIS A 288 -29.59 22.22 -26.75
N ILE A 289 -28.72 23.24 -26.69
CA ILE A 289 -29.10 24.61 -26.31
C ILE A 289 -29.68 25.39 -27.51
N SER A 290 -29.29 25.05 -28.74
CA SER A 290 -29.80 25.73 -29.93
C SER A 290 -31.29 25.45 -30.16
N SER A 291 -32.11 26.51 -30.16
CA SER A 291 -33.58 26.47 -30.23
C SER A 291 -34.16 26.03 -31.57
N ASN A 292 -33.32 25.78 -32.58
CA ASN A 292 -33.75 25.64 -33.97
C ASN A 292 -33.77 24.17 -34.44
N LEU A 293 -33.26 23.21 -33.67
CA LEU A 293 -33.17 21.80 -34.05
C LEU A 293 -34.45 21.00 -33.76
N THR A 294 -34.86 20.13 -34.69
CA THR A 294 -35.99 19.22 -34.48
C THR A 294 -35.60 18.04 -33.58
N ALA A 295 -36.57 17.45 -32.87
CA ALA A 295 -36.34 16.28 -32.02
C ALA A 295 -35.72 15.08 -32.77
N ALA A 296 -36.07 14.89 -34.05
CA ALA A 296 -35.50 13.83 -34.88
C ALA A 296 -34.01 14.07 -35.21
N GLN A 297 -33.62 15.32 -35.46
CA GLN A 297 -32.23 15.71 -35.71
C GLN A 297 -31.36 15.55 -34.46
N MET A 298 -31.87 15.98 -33.30
CA MET A 298 -31.20 15.79 -32.01
C MET A 298 -31.03 14.31 -31.67
N LYS A 299 -32.06 13.50 -31.92
CA LYS A 299 -31.97 12.05 -31.73
C LYS A 299 -30.88 11.43 -32.60
N LYS A 300 -30.78 11.80 -33.88
CA LYS A 300 -29.75 11.30 -34.80
C LYS A 300 -28.33 11.62 -34.30
N ALA A 301 -28.11 12.84 -33.81
CA ALA A 301 -26.83 13.24 -33.23
C ALA A 301 -26.50 12.47 -31.94
N ASN A 302 -27.47 12.34 -31.03
CA ASN A 302 -27.31 11.57 -29.79
C ASN A 302 -26.99 10.10 -30.05
N ASP A 303 -27.73 9.44 -30.95
CA ASP A 303 -27.51 8.02 -31.29
C ASP A 303 -26.10 7.79 -31.86
N ALA A 304 -25.59 8.74 -32.67
CA ALA A 304 -24.25 8.68 -33.22
C ALA A 304 -23.17 8.85 -32.15
N PHE A 305 -23.33 9.84 -31.26
CA PHE A 305 -22.40 10.08 -30.16
C PHE A 305 -22.40 8.93 -29.15
N GLU A 306 -23.56 8.39 -28.80
CA GLU A 306 -23.67 7.26 -27.86
C GLU A 306 -22.97 6.01 -28.40
N LYS A 307 -23.12 5.73 -29.71
CA LYS A 307 -22.40 4.63 -30.35
C LYS A 307 -20.88 4.83 -30.31
N PHE A 308 -20.42 6.05 -30.55
CA PHE A 308 -19.01 6.42 -30.42
C PHE A 308 -18.52 6.27 -28.97
N ALA A 309 -19.24 6.84 -28.01
CA ALA A 309 -18.90 6.82 -26.58
C ALA A 309 -18.80 5.40 -26.03
N LYS A 310 -19.65 4.47 -26.46
CA LYS A 310 -19.52 3.03 -26.12
C LYS A 310 -18.20 2.43 -26.59
N GLY A 311 -17.76 2.80 -27.80
CA GLY A 311 -16.46 2.38 -28.34
C GLY A 311 -15.29 2.97 -27.56
N TRP A 312 -15.36 4.27 -27.26
CA TRP A 312 -14.40 4.98 -26.42
C TRP A 312 -14.25 4.36 -25.02
N ALA A 313 -15.38 4.17 -24.31
CA ALA A 313 -15.39 3.56 -22.99
C ALA A 313 -14.73 2.18 -22.98
N ARG A 314 -14.98 1.35 -23.99
CA ARG A 314 -14.36 0.02 -24.10
C ARG A 314 -12.83 0.10 -24.21
N ILE A 315 -12.29 1.07 -24.93
CA ILE A 315 -10.85 1.29 -25.05
C ILE A 315 -10.27 1.70 -23.69
N VAL A 316 -10.90 2.68 -23.03
CA VAL A 316 -10.48 3.20 -21.72
C VAL A 316 -10.52 2.09 -20.64
N THR A 317 -11.61 1.34 -20.55
CA THR A 317 -11.71 0.21 -19.62
C THR A 317 -10.61 -0.82 -19.87
N LYS A 318 -10.36 -1.16 -21.14
CA LYS A 318 -9.36 -2.17 -21.49
C LYS A 318 -7.94 -1.77 -21.10
N ILE A 319 -7.55 -0.51 -21.30
CA ILE A 319 -6.23 -0.02 -20.91
C ILE A 319 -6.09 0.05 -19.38
N SER A 320 -7.14 0.47 -18.67
CA SER A 320 -7.14 0.56 -17.21
C SER A 320 -7.02 -0.83 -16.55
N GLU A 321 -7.79 -1.81 -17.02
CA GLU A 321 -7.66 -3.21 -16.60
C GLU A 321 -6.24 -3.74 -16.85
N ALA A 322 -5.68 -3.44 -18.02
CA ALA A 322 -4.34 -3.88 -18.36
C ALA A 322 -3.26 -3.26 -17.48
N MET A 323 -3.39 -1.96 -17.18
CA MET A 323 -2.47 -1.25 -16.30
C MET A 323 -2.55 -1.77 -14.88
N ASN A 324 -3.74 -1.98 -14.32
CA ASN A 324 -3.91 -2.51 -12.96
C ASN A 324 -3.22 -3.87 -12.78
N VAL A 325 -3.33 -4.75 -13.79
CA VAL A 325 -2.66 -6.05 -13.79
C VAL A 325 -1.14 -5.92 -13.90
N LEU A 326 -0.63 -4.94 -14.65
CA LEU A 326 0.80 -4.77 -14.91
C LEU A 326 1.53 -3.97 -13.82
N THR A 327 0.85 -3.07 -13.12
CA THR A 327 1.42 -2.23 -12.04
C THR A 327 1.27 -2.86 -10.65
N GLY A 328 0.72 -4.08 -10.57
CA GLY A 328 0.59 -4.79 -9.30
C GLY A 328 -0.45 -4.19 -8.36
N HIS A 329 -1.36 -3.32 -8.84
CA HIS A 329 -2.57 -2.92 -8.08
C HIS A 329 -3.61 -4.07 -8.02
N ASP A 330 -3.12 -5.30 -8.08
CA ASP A 330 -3.86 -6.49 -7.73
C ASP A 330 -3.57 -6.69 -6.25
N GLU A 331 -4.35 -6.06 -5.37
CA GLU A 331 -4.30 -6.26 -3.90
C GLU A 331 -4.25 -7.75 -3.52
N THR A 332 -4.73 -8.62 -4.42
CA THR A 332 -4.65 -10.07 -4.39
C THR A 332 -3.21 -10.62 -4.34
N ASP A 333 -2.22 -9.92 -4.91
CA ASP A 333 -0.80 -10.31 -4.88
C ASP A 333 -0.16 -9.97 -3.52
N GLU A 334 -0.51 -8.84 -2.91
CA GLU A 334 -0.07 -8.50 -1.55
C GLU A 334 -0.68 -9.44 -0.50
N GLU A 335 -1.99 -9.73 -0.57
CA GLU A 335 -2.64 -10.72 0.30
C GLU A 335 -2.02 -12.12 0.13
N SER A 336 -1.70 -12.50 -1.11
CA SER A 336 -1.07 -13.79 -1.41
C SER A 336 0.36 -13.87 -0.87
N LEU A 337 1.14 -12.79 -0.97
CA LEU A 337 2.48 -12.69 -0.40
C LEU A 337 2.47 -12.78 1.12
N VAL A 338 1.54 -12.09 1.78
CA VAL A 338 1.34 -12.17 3.23
C VAL A 338 0.92 -13.59 3.65
N ALA A 339 -0.03 -14.19 2.94
CA ALA A 339 -0.46 -15.57 3.18
C ALA A 339 0.69 -16.56 3.06
N LYS A 340 1.51 -16.43 2.00
CA LYS A 340 2.69 -17.26 1.77
C LYS A 340 3.76 -17.06 2.86
N GLY A 341 3.95 -15.83 3.32
CA GLY A 341 4.86 -15.51 4.43
C GLY A 341 4.44 -16.18 5.73
N ILE A 342 3.14 -16.18 6.05
CA ILE A 342 2.59 -16.88 7.21
C ILE A 342 2.78 -18.40 7.08
N GLU A 343 2.55 -18.98 5.90
CA GLU A 343 2.78 -20.42 5.65
C GLU A 343 4.24 -20.82 5.89
N GLN A 344 5.18 -20.08 5.30
CA GLN A 344 6.61 -20.33 5.47
C GLN A 344 7.05 -20.18 6.93
N TRP A 345 6.48 -19.23 7.65
CA TRP A 345 6.75 -19.06 9.08
C TRP A 345 6.26 -20.27 9.88
N ILE A 346 5.02 -20.73 9.64
CA ILE A 346 4.45 -21.92 10.29
C ILE A 346 5.30 -23.17 10.00
N GLU A 347 5.70 -23.39 8.75
CA GLU A 347 6.59 -24.49 8.37
C GLU A 347 7.95 -24.41 9.08
N GLY A 348 8.51 -23.21 9.22
CA GLY A 348 9.75 -22.96 9.94
C GLY A 348 9.64 -23.17 11.46
N CYS A 349 8.47 -22.95 12.05
CA CYS A 349 8.25 -23.08 13.48
C CYS A 349 8.53 -24.49 14.00
N ASP A 350 8.21 -25.54 13.25
CA ASP A 350 8.41 -26.92 13.70
C ASP A 350 9.89 -27.22 13.97
N LYS A 351 10.80 -26.69 13.14
CA LYS A 351 12.25 -26.84 13.36
C LYS A 351 12.70 -26.08 14.60
N VAL A 352 12.24 -24.84 14.77
CA VAL A 352 12.56 -23.99 15.93
C VAL A 352 12.07 -24.64 17.23
N LEU A 353 10.82 -25.13 17.25
CA LEU A 353 10.23 -25.80 18.42
C LEU A 353 10.99 -27.08 18.78
N THR A 354 11.42 -27.85 17.78
CA THR A 354 12.23 -29.07 17.99
C THR A 354 13.60 -28.75 18.61
N ASP A 355 14.22 -27.64 18.18
CA ASP A 355 15.53 -27.23 18.71
C ASP A 355 15.41 -26.60 20.11
N LEU A 356 14.29 -25.96 20.45
CA LEU A 356 14.05 -25.36 21.76
C LEU A 356 14.10 -26.37 22.92
N ILE A 357 13.66 -27.60 22.69
CA ILE A 357 13.66 -28.68 23.70
C ILE A 357 15.09 -29.05 24.12
N LYS A 358 16.08 -28.90 23.21
CA LYS A 358 17.49 -29.25 23.44
C LYS A 358 18.27 -28.16 24.19
N LEU A 359 17.70 -26.96 24.34
CA LEU A 359 18.35 -25.82 24.97
C LEU A 359 18.13 -25.78 26.48
N SER A 360 19.03 -25.08 27.18
CA SER A 360 18.91 -24.81 28.61
C SER A 360 17.63 -24.01 28.91
N LYS A 361 17.10 -24.13 30.13
CA LYS A 361 15.84 -23.49 30.55
C LYS A 361 15.86 -21.97 30.30
N ASP A 362 16.92 -21.29 30.71
CA ASP A 362 17.03 -19.83 30.56
C ASP A 362 17.06 -19.38 29.08
N GLU A 363 17.74 -20.13 28.21
CA GLU A 363 17.78 -19.84 26.77
C GLU A 363 16.45 -20.20 26.09
N ARG A 364 15.83 -21.31 26.49
CA ARG A 364 14.51 -21.76 26.02
C ARG A 364 13.46 -20.71 26.32
N THR A 365 13.39 -20.18 27.55
CA THR A 365 12.42 -19.14 27.94
C THR A 365 12.60 -17.88 27.10
N LYS A 366 13.83 -17.37 26.95
CA LYS A 366 14.11 -16.16 26.15
C LYS A 366 13.69 -16.33 24.68
N ARG A 367 13.97 -17.50 24.09
CA ARG A 367 13.62 -17.80 22.70
C ARG A 367 12.12 -18.01 22.52
N LEU A 368 11.44 -18.63 23.49
CA LEU A 368 9.99 -18.81 23.49
C LEU A 368 9.27 -17.46 23.55
N THR A 369 9.76 -16.50 24.35
CA THR A 369 9.25 -15.13 24.38
C THR A 369 9.35 -14.45 23.02
N LYS A 370 10.51 -14.57 22.34
CA LYS A 370 10.70 -14.03 20.99
C LYS A 370 9.79 -14.70 19.96
N LEU A 371 9.64 -16.02 20.04
CA LEU A 371 8.74 -16.76 19.15
C LEU A 371 7.27 -16.33 19.37
N ASN A 372 6.90 -15.99 20.60
CA ASN A 372 5.55 -15.52 20.93
C ASN A 372 5.28 -14.11 20.38
N GLN A 373 6.29 -13.23 20.41
CA GLN A 373 6.22 -11.92 19.75
C GLN A 373 6.05 -12.06 18.23
N GLN A 374 6.76 -13.01 17.60
CA GLN A 374 6.58 -13.30 16.17
C GLN A 374 5.19 -13.87 15.86
N LEU A 375 4.66 -14.75 16.71
CA LEU A 375 3.31 -15.29 16.56
C LEU A 375 2.24 -14.19 16.62
N GLN A 376 2.36 -13.23 17.54
CA GLN A 376 1.48 -12.06 17.60
C GLN A 376 1.56 -11.20 16.32
N LEU A 377 2.76 -11.05 15.75
CA LEU A 377 2.91 -10.36 14.47
C LEU A 377 2.21 -11.11 13.33
N GLN A 378 2.28 -12.44 13.30
CA GLN A 378 1.56 -13.22 12.29
C GLN A 378 0.03 -13.18 12.49
N ASP A 379 -0.45 -13.15 13.73
CA ASP A 379 -1.87 -12.93 14.03
C ASP A 379 -2.36 -11.58 13.49
N ASN A 380 -1.55 -10.52 13.61
CA ASN A 380 -1.84 -9.22 13.01
C ASN A 380 -1.79 -9.28 11.48
N ASN A 381 -0.81 -9.96 10.89
CA ASN A 381 -0.71 -10.13 9.44
C ASN A 381 -1.93 -10.86 8.87
N LEU A 382 -2.58 -11.72 9.66
CA LEU A 382 -3.78 -12.44 9.28
C LEU A 382 -4.99 -11.52 9.06
N SER A 383 -4.98 -10.29 9.61
CA SER A 383 -6.03 -9.30 9.33
C SER A 383 -6.00 -8.80 7.89
N PHE A 384 -4.81 -8.77 7.26
CA PHE A 384 -4.63 -8.30 5.89
C PHE A 384 -5.20 -9.25 4.83
N ILE A 385 -5.45 -10.52 5.17
CA ILE A 385 -6.08 -11.48 4.26
C ILE A 385 -7.59 -11.34 4.40
N GLU A 386 -8.23 -10.70 3.42
CA GLU A 386 -9.68 -10.43 3.45
C GLU A 386 -10.42 -11.16 2.32
N LYS A 387 -9.77 -11.36 1.17
CA LYS A 387 -10.40 -11.91 -0.04
C LYS A 387 -10.51 -13.43 -0.07
N ASP A 388 -9.69 -14.12 0.71
CA ASP A 388 -9.71 -15.58 0.83
C ASP A 388 -10.01 -16.04 2.27
N PRO A 389 -11.31 -16.16 2.64
CA PRO A 389 -11.72 -16.60 3.97
C PRO A 389 -11.26 -18.02 4.30
N LEU A 390 -11.15 -18.90 3.28
CA LEU A 390 -10.73 -20.28 3.46
C LEU A 390 -9.25 -20.34 3.81
N LYS A 391 -8.40 -19.67 3.04
CA LYS A 391 -6.96 -19.56 3.30
C LYS A 391 -6.70 -18.91 4.67
N LYS A 392 -7.42 -17.85 5.01
CA LYS A 392 -7.37 -17.20 6.33
C LYS A 392 -7.67 -18.19 7.46
N ALA A 393 -8.71 -19.01 7.32
CA ALA A 393 -9.07 -20.01 8.32
C ALA A 393 -8.02 -21.12 8.47
N ILE A 394 -7.43 -21.58 7.36
CA ILE A 394 -6.35 -22.58 7.37
C ILE A 394 -5.12 -22.03 8.09
N LEU A 395 -4.70 -20.82 7.76
CA LEU A 395 -3.55 -20.17 8.39
C LEU A 395 -3.76 -19.94 9.88
N LYS A 396 -4.96 -19.47 10.26
CA LYS A 396 -5.32 -19.27 11.67
C LYS A 396 -5.21 -20.57 12.46
N LYS A 397 -5.71 -21.69 11.90
CA LYS A 397 -5.58 -23.01 12.52
C LYS A 397 -4.10 -23.43 12.64
N GLY A 398 -3.27 -23.12 11.66
CA GLY A 398 -1.83 -23.36 11.73
C GLY A 398 -1.14 -22.58 12.86
N LEU A 399 -1.45 -21.28 12.99
CA LEU A 399 -0.96 -20.46 14.10
C LEU A 399 -1.45 -20.98 15.47
N ASP A 400 -2.70 -21.43 15.57
CA ASP A 400 -3.25 -22.02 16.80
C ASP A 400 -2.50 -23.30 17.21
N ILE A 401 -2.09 -24.12 16.24
CA ILE A 401 -1.30 -25.33 16.49
C ILE A 401 0.08 -24.94 17.04
N VAL A 402 0.76 -23.99 16.41
CA VAL A 402 2.07 -23.48 16.89
C VAL A 402 1.93 -22.93 18.31
N ARG A 403 0.89 -22.14 18.58
CA ARG A 403 0.60 -21.58 19.92
C ARG A 403 0.48 -22.67 20.98
N LYS A 404 -0.29 -23.74 20.70
CA LYS A 404 -0.44 -24.87 21.63
C LYS A 404 0.88 -25.60 21.90
N ARG A 405 1.70 -25.80 20.87
CA ARG A 405 3.01 -26.44 21.02
C ARG A 405 3.98 -25.59 21.84
N MET A 406 3.94 -24.27 21.67
CA MET A 406 4.74 -23.34 22.47
C MET A 406 4.35 -23.39 23.95
N SER A 407 3.05 -23.44 24.26
CA SER A 407 2.56 -23.60 25.64
C SER A 407 3.06 -24.91 26.26
N ALA A 408 2.97 -26.03 25.54
CA ALA A 408 3.45 -27.33 26.02
C ALA A 408 4.97 -27.33 26.36
N ILE A 409 5.80 -26.70 25.52
CA ILE A 409 7.25 -26.58 25.77
C ILE A 409 7.55 -25.64 26.94
N SER A 410 6.68 -24.66 27.21
CA SER A 410 6.78 -23.79 28.39
C SER A 410 6.50 -24.56 29.68
N GLU A 411 5.54 -25.48 29.65
CA GLU A 411 5.11 -26.30 30.79
C GLU A 411 6.10 -27.45 31.09
N GLU A 412 6.72 -28.05 30.08
CA GLU A 412 7.79 -29.07 30.24
C GLU A 412 9.07 -28.55 30.94
N GLY A 413 9.18 -27.23 31.19
CA GLY A 413 10.31 -26.59 31.85
C GLY A 413 10.21 -26.47 33.37
N GLU A 414 9.10 -26.86 34.01
CA GLU A 414 8.93 -26.77 35.48
C GLU A 414 9.29 -28.09 36.21
N PRO A 415 10.33 -28.09 37.08
CA PRO A 415 10.18 -28.75 38.37
C PRO A 415 9.27 -27.87 39.25
N PRO A 416 8.40 -28.46 40.09
CA PRO A 416 7.40 -27.70 40.84
C PRO A 416 8.10 -26.65 41.71
N SER A 417 7.73 -25.39 41.48
CA SER A 417 8.27 -24.25 42.20
C SER A 417 7.52 -24.12 43.52
N THR A 418 8.18 -24.43 44.63
CA THR A 418 7.64 -24.19 45.97
C THR A 418 7.53 -22.69 46.23
N SER A 419 6.41 -22.11 45.80
CA SER A 419 5.77 -21.01 46.50
C SER A 419 4.99 -21.60 47.68
N SER A 420 4.85 -20.88 48.79
CA SER A 420 4.17 -21.37 49.99
C SER A 420 2.70 -21.79 49.75
N SER A 421 2.10 -21.33 48.64
CA SER A 421 0.77 -21.74 48.17
C SER A 421 0.79 -23.12 47.49
N SER A 422 1.83 -23.47 46.72
CA SER A 422 1.93 -24.79 46.05
C SER A 422 2.16 -25.93 47.05
N LYS A 423 2.93 -25.70 48.12
CA LYS A 423 3.16 -26.74 49.14
C LYS A 423 1.88 -27.08 49.90
N ALA A 424 1.07 -26.07 50.25
CA ALA A 424 -0.22 -26.28 50.90
C ALA A 424 -1.21 -27.01 49.98
N GLU A 425 -1.16 -26.74 48.67
CA GLU A 425 -1.96 -27.44 47.67
C GLU A 425 -1.50 -28.89 47.43
N GLU A 426 -0.19 -29.14 47.40
CA GLU A 426 0.39 -30.49 47.32
C GLU A 426 0.05 -31.34 48.55
N ASP A 427 0.12 -30.76 49.75
CA ASP A 427 -0.23 -31.44 50.99
C ASP A 427 -1.73 -31.74 51.06
N LEU A 428 -2.59 -30.83 50.58
CA LEU A 428 -4.03 -31.07 50.48
C LEU A 428 -4.37 -32.14 49.43
N ASN A 429 -3.73 -32.13 48.27
CA ASN A 429 -3.92 -33.18 47.26
C ASN A 429 -3.50 -34.56 47.79
N ARG A 430 -2.39 -34.63 48.52
CA ARG A 430 -1.95 -35.86 49.20
C ARG A 430 -2.96 -36.35 50.25
N GLU A 431 -3.62 -35.42 50.94
CA GLU A 431 -4.70 -35.77 51.89
C GLU A 431 -5.94 -36.32 51.16
N LEU A 432 -6.35 -35.70 50.05
CA LEU A 432 -7.49 -36.14 49.24
C LEU A 432 -7.26 -37.53 48.62
N GLU A 433 -6.03 -37.82 48.19
CA GLU A 433 -5.62 -39.12 47.65
C GLU A 433 -5.34 -40.19 48.71
N GLY A 434 -5.32 -39.81 49.99
CA GLY A 434 -5.11 -40.73 51.11
C GLY A 434 -6.23 -41.77 51.26
N ASP A 435 -6.14 -42.59 52.31
CA ASP A 435 -7.16 -43.60 52.60
C ASP A 435 -8.40 -42.97 53.26
N TRP A 436 -9.58 -43.26 52.70
CA TRP A 436 -10.87 -42.82 53.23
C TRP A 436 -11.73 -44.02 53.55
N CYS A 437 -12.47 -43.94 54.65
CA CYS A 437 -13.28 -45.05 55.12
C CYS A 437 -14.29 -45.54 54.07
N THR A 438 -14.52 -46.85 54.09
CA THR A 438 -15.55 -47.51 53.31
C THR A 438 -16.89 -47.53 54.06
N VAL A 439 -17.95 -47.92 53.37
CA VAL A 439 -19.29 -48.12 53.96
C VAL A 439 -19.26 -49.11 55.14
N GLY A 440 -20.12 -48.90 56.14
CA GLY A 440 -20.34 -49.86 57.24
C GLY A 440 -20.21 -49.31 58.66
N ASN A 441 -19.52 -48.18 58.89
CA ASN A 441 -19.44 -47.53 60.20
C ASN A 441 -19.87 -46.06 60.10
N VAL A 442 -21.03 -45.74 60.67
CA VAL A 442 -21.65 -44.41 60.55
C VAL A 442 -20.84 -43.33 61.26
N GLU A 443 -20.36 -43.59 62.49
CA GLU A 443 -19.60 -42.61 63.28
C GLU A 443 -18.24 -42.26 62.64
N LEU A 444 -17.60 -43.23 61.98
CA LEU A 444 -16.37 -42.97 61.22
C LEU A 444 -16.66 -42.20 59.94
N LEU A 445 -17.75 -42.53 59.24
CA LEU A 445 -18.15 -41.81 58.02
C LEU A 445 -18.58 -40.37 58.31
N ASP A 446 -19.20 -40.09 59.46
CA ASP A 446 -19.48 -38.72 59.91
C ASP A 446 -18.20 -37.88 59.99
N LYS A 447 -17.15 -38.42 60.64
CA LYS A 447 -15.85 -37.73 60.78
C LYS A 447 -15.14 -37.55 59.45
N GLU A 448 -15.23 -38.53 58.54
CA GLU A 448 -14.65 -38.41 57.20
C GLU A 448 -15.45 -37.42 56.32
N VAL A 449 -16.77 -37.30 56.48
CA VAL A 449 -17.52 -36.23 55.79
C VAL A 449 -17.06 -34.87 56.28
N GLU A 450 -16.95 -34.64 57.60
CA GLU A 450 -16.44 -33.38 58.15
C GLU A 450 -14.99 -33.07 57.71
N ARG A 451 -14.16 -34.11 57.54
CA ARG A 451 -12.81 -33.98 56.98
C ARG A 451 -12.85 -33.53 55.52
N ALA A 452 -13.70 -34.12 54.69
CA ALA A 452 -13.85 -33.72 53.29
C ALA A 452 -14.41 -32.29 53.16
N GLU A 453 -15.31 -31.87 54.05
CA GLU A 453 -15.83 -30.50 54.08
C GLU A 453 -14.74 -29.49 54.40
N ARG A 454 -13.89 -29.78 55.39
CA ARG A 454 -12.72 -28.95 55.70
C ARG A 454 -11.73 -28.88 54.55
N ALA A 455 -11.55 -29.96 53.79
CA ALA A 455 -10.68 -29.96 52.62
C ALA A 455 -11.21 -29.05 51.51
N VAL A 456 -12.52 -29.06 51.23
CA VAL A 456 -13.16 -28.15 50.26
C VAL A 456 -13.02 -26.69 50.68
N GLU A 457 -13.28 -26.39 51.96
CA GLU A 457 -13.17 -25.03 52.49
C GLU A 457 -11.72 -24.53 52.43
N THR A 458 -10.76 -25.40 52.73
CA THR A 458 -9.32 -25.10 52.62
C THR A 458 -8.90 -24.82 51.17
N ALA A 459 -9.40 -25.62 50.22
CA ALA A 459 -9.11 -25.43 48.79
C ALA A 459 -9.66 -24.10 48.25
N ARG A 460 -10.91 -23.76 48.61
CA ARG A 460 -11.58 -22.53 48.17
C ARG A 460 -10.97 -21.27 48.79
N ASN A 461 -10.70 -21.29 50.09
CA ASN A 461 -10.13 -20.13 50.80
C ASN A 461 -8.63 -19.95 50.52
N GLY A 462 -7.93 -21.03 50.17
CA GLY A 462 -6.51 -21.01 49.80
C GLY A 462 -6.24 -20.52 48.37
N ASN A 463 -7.28 -20.18 47.61
CA ASN A 463 -7.19 -19.76 46.21
C ASN A 463 -6.42 -20.77 45.33
N MET A 464 -6.59 -22.07 45.63
CA MET A 464 -5.92 -23.21 44.97
C MET A 464 -6.45 -23.44 43.55
N SER A 465 -5.81 -24.32 42.77
CA SER A 465 -6.24 -24.60 41.40
C SER A 465 -7.66 -25.15 41.32
N SER A 466 -8.33 -24.86 40.20
CA SER A 466 -9.69 -25.36 39.92
C SER A 466 -9.77 -26.88 39.97
N GLU A 467 -8.69 -27.58 39.60
CA GLU A 467 -8.62 -29.05 39.63
C GLU A 467 -8.60 -29.58 41.08
N THR A 468 -7.83 -28.96 41.98
CA THR A 468 -7.79 -29.33 43.40
C THR A 468 -9.14 -29.09 44.08
N VAL A 469 -9.81 -27.98 43.76
CA VAL A 469 -11.15 -27.67 44.27
C VAL A 469 -12.17 -28.71 43.80
N GLU A 470 -12.15 -29.08 42.52
CA GLU A 470 -13.05 -30.09 41.96
C GLU A 470 -12.81 -31.49 42.56
N LYS A 471 -11.55 -31.88 42.77
CA LYS A 471 -11.19 -33.12 43.46
C LYS A 471 -11.70 -33.16 44.90
N ALA A 472 -11.56 -32.06 45.64
CA ALA A 472 -12.07 -31.95 47.01
C ALA A 472 -13.60 -32.07 47.06
N GLU A 473 -14.31 -31.43 46.14
CA GLU A 473 -15.77 -31.49 46.04
C GLU A 473 -16.26 -32.90 45.66
N THR A 474 -15.55 -33.55 44.73
CA THR A 474 -15.82 -34.94 44.34
C THR A 474 -15.67 -35.86 45.53
N ARG A 475 -14.59 -35.72 46.32
CA ARG A 475 -14.34 -36.56 47.50
C ARG A 475 -15.39 -36.34 48.60
N LYS A 476 -15.82 -35.10 48.80
CA LYS A 476 -16.95 -34.78 49.70
C LYS A 476 -18.23 -35.48 49.26
N ALA A 477 -18.56 -35.43 47.97
CA ALA A 477 -19.74 -36.10 47.43
C ALA A 477 -19.70 -37.63 47.64
N GLU A 478 -18.54 -38.25 47.40
CA GLU A 478 -18.34 -39.69 47.64
C GLU A 478 -18.56 -40.07 49.11
N MET A 479 -18.01 -39.30 50.07
CA MET A 479 -18.18 -39.61 51.50
C MET A 479 -19.63 -39.44 51.95
N MET A 480 -20.32 -38.39 51.48
CA MET A 480 -21.75 -38.19 51.76
C MET A 480 -22.60 -39.33 51.23
N GLU A 481 -22.30 -39.85 50.04
CA GLU A 481 -23.04 -40.97 49.46
C GLU A 481 -22.76 -42.30 50.18
N ARG A 482 -21.51 -42.56 50.57
CA ARG A 482 -21.15 -43.73 51.40
C ARG A 482 -21.85 -43.70 52.74
N ARG A 483 -21.90 -42.54 53.39
CA ARG A 483 -22.65 -42.33 54.63
C ARG A 483 -24.14 -42.60 54.45
N ARG A 484 -24.74 -42.00 53.42
CA ARG A 484 -26.16 -42.19 53.08
C ARG A 484 -26.51 -43.65 52.84
N SER A 485 -25.68 -44.34 52.05
CA SER A 485 -25.83 -45.77 51.76
C SER A 485 -25.75 -46.63 53.03
N THR A 486 -24.80 -46.32 53.93
CA THR A 486 -24.64 -47.03 55.21
C THR A 486 -25.84 -46.82 56.13
N ILE A 487 -26.34 -45.59 56.26
CA ILE A 487 -27.53 -45.28 57.08
C ILE A 487 -28.77 -45.98 56.49
N SER A 488 -28.96 -45.92 55.18
CA SER A 488 -30.11 -46.59 54.53
C SER A 488 -30.07 -48.11 54.72
N ALA A 489 -28.88 -48.73 54.67
CA ALA A 489 -28.73 -50.15 54.95
C ALA A 489 -29.08 -50.47 56.42
N LEU A 490 -28.65 -49.65 57.37
CA LEU A 490 -28.93 -49.82 58.80
C LEU A 490 -30.43 -49.63 59.10
N GLU A 491 -31.10 -48.67 58.48
CA GLU A 491 -32.55 -48.48 58.58
C GLU A 491 -33.33 -49.67 58.01
N LYS A 492 -32.90 -50.22 56.86
CA LYS A 492 -33.51 -51.42 56.27
C LYS A 492 -33.31 -52.64 57.16
N MET A 493 -32.14 -52.80 57.76
CA MET A 493 -31.87 -53.88 58.72
C MET A 493 -32.76 -53.73 59.96
N LYS A 494 -32.86 -52.54 60.53
CA LYS A 494 -33.73 -52.27 61.68
C LYS A 494 -35.21 -52.52 61.37
N ALA A 495 -35.68 -52.11 60.19
CA ALA A 495 -37.04 -52.40 59.74
C ALA A 495 -37.30 -53.91 59.54
N ALA A 496 -36.29 -54.67 59.09
CA ALA A 496 -36.37 -56.12 58.99
C ALA A 496 -36.38 -56.79 60.38
N GLU A 497 -35.58 -56.32 61.32
CA GLU A 497 -35.58 -56.79 62.72
C GLU A 497 -36.89 -56.48 63.45
N ASP A 498 -37.43 -55.27 63.29
CA ASP A 498 -38.74 -54.87 63.84
C ASP A 498 -39.89 -55.67 63.21
N GLY A 499 -39.75 -56.09 61.95
CA GLY A 499 -40.69 -56.97 61.26
C GLY A 499 -40.59 -58.44 61.68
N LEU A 500 -39.46 -58.87 62.23
CA LEU A 500 -39.24 -60.21 62.76
C LEU A 500 -39.68 -60.34 64.24
N ASN A 501 -39.69 -59.23 64.98
CA ASN A 501 -40.10 -59.12 66.38
C ASN A 501 -41.60 -58.77 66.57
N ARG A 502 -42.38 -58.70 65.48
CA ARG A 502 -43.86 -58.62 65.48
C ARG A 502 -44.44 -59.95 65.03
#